data_AF-A0A9D0X959-F1
#
_entry.id   AF-A0A9D0X959-F1
#
_cell.length_a   1.000
_cell.length_b   1.000
_cell.length_c   1.000
_cell.angle_alpha   90.00
_cell.angle_beta   90.00
_cell.angle_gamma   90.00
#
_symmetry.space_group_name_H-M   'P 1'
#
loop_
_entity.id
_entity.type
_entity.pdbx_description
1 polymer ?
#
loop_
_entity_poly.entity_id
_entity_poly.type
_entity_poly.pdbx_seq_one_letter_code
_entity_poly.pdbx_strand_id
1 'polypeptide(L)' 'MWNERYRQPGYLFGTEPAQFLRNHADFLKKGARTLAVADGEGRNSAWLAGRGLDVTAFDASEVAVEKARALAARKGV' A
#
# COMPACT_ATOMS: atom_id res chain seq x y z
N MET A 1 -0.69 1.53 -20.44
CA MET A 1 -0.33 2.54 -19.41
C MET A 1 -0.91 2.07 -18.06
N TRP A 2 -0.26 2.28 -16.90
CA TRP A 2 -0.67 1.65 -15.63
C TRP A 2 -2.13 1.91 -15.20
N ASN A 3 -2.67 3.10 -15.48
CA ASN A 3 -4.08 3.43 -15.22
C ASN A 3 -5.06 2.40 -15.80
N GLU A 4 -4.80 1.90 -17.01
CA GLU A 4 -5.68 0.94 -17.68
C GLU A 4 -5.70 -0.41 -16.97
N ARG A 5 -4.54 -0.88 -16.50
CA ARG A 5 -4.43 -2.12 -15.71
C ARG A 5 -5.17 -1.99 -14.39
N TYR A 6 -5.04 -0.85 -13.72
CA TYR A 6 -5.67 -0.61 -12.42
C TYR A 6 -7.17 -0.27 -12.51
N ARG A 7 -7.74 0.02 -13.69
CA ARG A 7 -9.20 0.21 -13.83
C ARG A 7 -10.01 -1.07 -13.69
N GLN A 8 -9.36 -2.23 -13.72
CA GLN A 8 -10.06 -3.49 -13.50
C GLN A 8 -10.72 -3.52 -12.12
N PRO A 9 -11.90 -4.16 -11.99
CA PRO A 9 -12.56 -4.33 -10.69
C PRO A 9 -11.66 -5.03 -9.67
N GLY A 10 -11.82 -4.70 -8.39
CA GLY A 10 -11.03 -5.29 -7.30
C GLY A 10 -9.63 -4.70 -7.20
N TYR A 11 -8.68 -5.50 -6.71
CA TYR A 11 -7.26 -5.13 -6.57
C TYR A 11 -6.43 -6.10 -7.41
N LEU A 12 -5.70 -5.58 -8.39
CA LEU A 12 -4.90 -6.37 -9.34
C LEU A 12 -3.89 -7.28 -8.62
N PHE A 13 -3.33 -6.80 -7.52
CA PHE A 13 -2.37 -7.55 -6.70
C PHE A 13 -2.91 -7.98 -5.32
N GLY A 14 -4.23 -7.89 -5.13
CA GLY A 14 -4.90 -8.14 -3.85
C GLY A 14 -4.60 -7.07 -2.79
N THR A 15 -5.14 -7.28 -1.58
CA THR A 15 -5.09 -6.31 -0.46
C THR A 15 -4.15 -6.72 0.67
N GLU A 16 -3.54 -7.88 0.55
CA GLU A 16 -2.57 -8.41 1.50
C GLU A 16 -1.15 -7.99 1.10
N PRO A 17 -0.27 -7.65 2.06
CA PRO A 17 1.10 -7.25 1.77
C PRO A 17 1.88 -8.37 1.07
N ALA A 18 2.93 -7.98 0.35
CA ALA A 18 3.89 -8.93 -0.18
C ALA A 18 4.49 -9.80 0.93
N GLN A 19 4.71 -11.09 0.64
CA GLN A 19 5.28 -12.05 1.60
C GLN A 19 6.62 -11.58 2.18
N PHE A 20 7.42 -10.88 1.38
CA PHE A 20 8.69 -10.30 1.83
C PHE A 20 8.52 -9.40 3.06
N LEU A 21 7.51 -8.51 3.07
CA LEU A 21 7.24 -7.63 4.21
C LEU A 21 6.80 -8.41 5.45
N ARG A 22 6.03 -9.49 5.26
CA ARG A 22 5.64 -10.38 6.37
C ARG A 22 6.85 -11.08 6.97
N ASN A 23 7.74 -11.60 6.13
CA ASN A 23 8.93 -12.33 6.56
C ASN A 23 9.94 -11.43 7.29
N HIS A 24 9.92 -10.12 7.03
CA HIS A 24 10.85 -9.14 7.60
C HIS A 24 10.13 -8.17 8.56
N ALA A 25 8.98 -8.59 9.10
CA ALA A 25 8.15 -7.78 9.96
C ALA A 25 8.89 -7.26 11.21
N ASP A 26 9.91 -8.00 11.68
CA ASP A 26 10.71 -7.68 12.86
C ASP A 26 11.63 -6.46 12.67
N PHE A 27 11.92 -6.08 11.42
CA PHE A 27 12.68 -4.86 11.12
C PHE A 27 11.83 -3.59 11.17
N LEU A 28 10.50 -3.73 11.26
CA LEU A 28 9.55 -2.61 11.17
C LEU A 28 9.28 -2.03 12.55
N LYS A 29 9.71 -0.78 12.75
CA LYS A 29 9.58 -0.06 14.02
C LYS A 29 8.37 0.87 13.98
N LYS A 30 7.52 0.81 15.01
CA LYS A 30 6.42 1.78 15.20
C LYS A 30 6.95 3.21 15.21
N GLY A 31 6.24 4.13 14.56
CA GLY A 31 6.61 5.54 14.40
C GLY A 31 7.73 5.80 13.38
N ALA A 32 8.28 4.77 12.73
CA ALA A 32 9.29 4.99 11.70
C ALA A 32 8.67 5.64 10.46
N ARG A 33 9.30 6.72 10.00
CA ARG A 33 9.00 7.35 8.71
C ARG A 33 9.38 6.40 7.58
N THR A 34 8.42 6.10 6.73
CA THR A 34 8.50 5.05 5.72
C THR A 34 8.04 5.58 4.37
N LEU A 35 8.83 5.33 3.32
CA LEU A 35 8.47 5.67 1.95
C LEU A 35 8.20 4.39 1.15
N ALA A 36 6.98 4.26 0.63
CA ALA A 36 6.61 3.20 -0.32
C ALA A 36 6.61 3.77 -1.75
N VAL A 37 7.58 3.34 -2.55
CA VAL A 37 7.81 3.83 -3.91
C VAL A 37 7.03 2.98 -4.91
N ALA A 38 6.27 3.63 -5.80
CA ALA A 38 5.45 2.96 -6.81
C ALA A 38 4.56 1.87 -6.20
N ASP A 39 3.84 2.23 -5.14
CA ASP A 39 3.13 1.26 -4.29
C ASP A 39 1.82 0.73 -4.91
N GLY A 40 1.46 1.21 -6.10
CA GLY A 40 0.25 0.82 -6.80
C GLY A 40 -1.00 1.04 -5.94
N GLU A 41 -1.80 -0.02 -5.81
CA GLU A 41 -3.09 0.01 -5.11
C GLU A 41 -2.96 -0.09 -3.57
N GLY A 42 -1.76 0.12 -3.01
CA GLY A 42 -1.60 0.40 -1.58
C GLY A 42 -1.54 -0.82 -0.66
N ARG A 43 -1.41 -2.05 -1.19
CA ARG A 43 -1.46 -3.28 -0.36
C ARG A 43 -0.35 -3.32 0.70
N ASN A 44 0.81 -2.75 0.39
CA ASN A 44 1.95 -2.72 1.30
C ASN A 44 1.87 -1.49 2.21
N SER A 45 1.67 -0.28 1.67
CA SER A 45 1.58 0.94 2.48
C SER A 45 0.47 0.87 3.52
N ALA A 46 -0.72 0.39 3.16
CA ALA A 46 -1.82 0.25 4.11
C ALA A 46 -1.51 -0.78 5.22
N TRP A 47 -0.78 -1.86 4.90
CA TRP A 47 -0.34 -2.83 5.91
C TRP A 47 0.76 -2.27 6.82
N LEU A 48 1.72 -1.53 6.26
CA LEU A 48 2.78 -0.85 7.01
C LEU A 48 2.19 0.19 7.96
N ALA A 49 1.25 1.01 7.48
CA ALA A 49 0.54 1.99 8.31
C ALA A 49 -0.25 1.32 9.43
N GLY A 50 -0.92 0.20 9.15
CA GLY A 50 -1.63 -0.61 10.16
C GLY A 50 -0.72 -1.23 11.23
N ARG A 51 0.59 -1.30 10.99
CA ARG A 51 1.59 -1.68 11.99
C ARG A 51 2.09 -0.51 12.83
N GLY A 52 1.57 0.69 12.59
CA GLY A 52 1.92 1.92 13.30
C GLY A 52 3.14 2.64 12.71
N LEU A 53 3.48 2.42 11.44
CA LEU A 53 4.51 3.20 10.75
C LEU A 53 3.89 4.48 10.17
N ASP A 54 4.68 5.55 10.08
CA ASP A 54 4.29 6.79 9.40
C ASP A 54 4.64 6.66 7.91
N VAL A 55 3.65 6.35 7.09
CA VAL A 55 3.87 5.92 5.70
C VAL A 55 3.47 7.02 4.72
N THR A 56 4.44 7.43 3.89
CA THR A 56 4.17 8.14 2.63
C THR A 56 4.27 7.15 1.48
N ALA A 57 3.28 7.15 0.59
CA ALA A 57 3.27 6.29 -0.59
C ALA A 57 2.92 7.10 -1.83
N PHE A 58 3.49 6.72 -2.97
CA PHE A 58 3.13 7.31 -4.26
C PHE A 58 3.18 6.28 -5.38
N ASP A 59 2.41 6.56 -6.44
CA ASP A 59 2.45 5.83 -7.69
C ASP A 59 2.18 6.82 -8.85
N ALA A 60 2.69 6.51 -10.04
CA ALA A 60 2.43 7.33 -11.23
C ALA A 60 0.97 7.19 -11.73
N SER A 61 0.26 6.15 -11.28
CA SER A 61 -1.13 5.90 -11.62
C SER A 61 -2.10 6.53 -10.62
N GLU A 62 -2.85 7.53 -11.05
CA GLU A 62 -3.92 8.15 -10.25
C GLU A 62 -4.97 7.13 -9.81
N VAL A 63 -5.36 6.21 -10.70
CA VAL A 63 -6.32 5.13 -10.41
C VAL A 63 -5.81 4.22 -9.28
N ALA A 64 -4.50 3.92 -9.27
CA ALA A 64 -3.89 3.12 -8.23
C ALA A 64 -3.90 3.87 -6.88
N VAL A 65 -3.54 5.16 -6.90
CA VAL A 65 -3.54 6.02 -5.71
C VAL A 65 -4.95 6.16 -5.11
N GLU A 66 -5.99 6.31 -5.93
CA GLU A 66 -7.39 6.33 -5.46
C GLU A 66 -7.77 5.02 -4.75
N LYS A 67 -7.44 3.88 -5.35
CA LYS A 67 -7.67 2.56 -4.75
C LYS A 67 -6.86 2.34 -3.48
N ALA A 68 -5.63 2.86 -3.42
CA ALA A 68 -4.77 2.82 -2.24
C ALA A 68 -5.40 3.60 -1.08
N ARG A 69 -5.89 4.82 -1.34
CA ARG A 69 -6.61 5.64 -0.35
C ARG A 69 -7.87 4.93 0.14
N ALA A 70 -8.65 4.32 -0.76
CA ALA A 70 -9.82 3.54 -0.38
C ALA A 70 -9.44 2.32 0.48
N LEU A 71 -8.34 1.64 0.18
CA LEU A 71 -7.84 0.52 0.98
C LEU A 71 -7.39 0.98 2.38
N ALA A 72 -6.64 2.08 2.46
CA ALA A 72 -6.20 2.67 3.72
C ALA A 72 -7.39 3.04 4.60
N ALA A 73 -8.39 3.74 4.04
CA ALA A 73 -9.61 4.09 4.74
C ALA A 73 -10.37 2.86 5.27
N ARG A 74 -10.49 1.78 4.48
CA ARG A 74 -11.10 0.53 4.94
C ARG A 74 -10.30 -0.17 6.05
N LYS A 75 -8.99 0.03 6.10
CA LYS A 75 -8.11 -0.49 7.18
C LYS A 75 -8.00 0.45 8.38
N GLY A 76 -8.58 1.65 8.31
CA GLY A 76 -8.58 2.62 9.40
C GLY A 76 -7.22 3.30 9.63
N VAL A 77 -6.43 3.45 8.56
CA VAL A 77 -5.07 4.02 8.58
C VAL A 77 -4.92 5.19 7.63
#